data_AF-A0A944R4N0-F1
#
_entry.id   AF-A0A944R4N0-F1
#
_cell.length_a   1.000
_cell.length_b   1.000
_cell.length_c   1.000
_cell.angle_alpha   90.00
_cell.angle_beta   90.00
_cell.angle_gamma   90.00
#
_symmetry.space_group_name_H-M   'P 1'
#
loop_
_entity.id
_entity.type
_entity.pdbx_description
1 polymer ?
#
loop_
_entity_poly.entity_id
_entity_poly.type
_entity_poly.pdbx_seq_one_letter_code
_entity_poly.pdbx_strand_id
1 'polypeptide(L)'
;IGDFSRVHFLGAGMQSGTIVVQGNIGRHAGEQMRGGNLLIKGSAADWLACGMQGGDIHVFGDAADNAVGSLPGDRHGMTGGRVIIHGSVGSLSGSRMRRGFLAIGGNAGEATGFELLAGTIVIAGKPGPHTGLGMRRGSIVLSSTITRRGRKIPCIPPTFTEGAIWRPPFMGLLEKQLLNFSFPAAQNTAWTGLWQQWHGDTLAGCRGEIMTLVKT
;
A
#
# COMPACT_ATOMS: atom_id res chain seq x y z
N ILE A 1 -1.17 29.44 3.33
CA ILE A 1 -1.47 28.27 2.48
C ILE A 1 -0.55 28.38 1.27
N GLY A 2 0.15 27.31 0.87
CA GLY A 2 1.22 27.40 -0.13
C GLY A 2 1.61 26.05 -0.72
N ASP A 3 2.26 26.09 -1.88
CA ASP A 3 2.78 24.90 -2.56
C ASP A 3 4.19 24.57 -2.05
N PHE A 4 4.34 23.39 -1.45
CA PHE A 4 5.61 22.87 -0.95
C PHE A 4 6.19 21.78 -1.87
N SER A 5 5.76 21.71 -3.13
CA SER A 5 6.26 20.76 -4.14
C SER A 5 7.79 20.73 -4.28
N ARG A 6 8.48 21.82 -3.97
CA ARG A 6 9.94 21.94 -3.97
C ARG A 6 10.62 21.76 -2.62
N VAL A 7 9.84 21.57 -1.55
CA VAL A 7 10.39 21.25 -0.22
C VAL A 7 10.47 19.74 -0.10
N HIS A 8 11.67 19.24 0.15
CA HIS A 8 11.96 17.82 0.29
C HIS A 8 12.20 17.47 1.75
N PHE A 9 12.10 16.18 2.10
CA PHE A 9 12.41 15.65 3.44
C PHE A 9 11.55 16.20 4.58
N LEU A 10 10.38 16.79 4.28
CA LEU A 10 9.51 17.29 5.34
C LEU A 10 9.06 16.15 6.26
N GLY A 11 9.32 16.29 7.56
CA GLY A 11 8.98 15.26 8.54
C GLY A 11 9.92 14.03 8.49
N ALA A 12 11.03 14.09 7.75
CA ALA A 12 12.02 13.01 7.77
C ALA A 12 12.59 12.83 9.18
N GLY A 13 12.67 11.57 9.63
CA GLY A 13 13.14 11.21 10.97
C GLY A 13 12.26 11.69 12.14
N MET A 14 11.06 12.23 11.86
CA MET A 14 10.14 12.71 12.89
C MET A 14 9.77 11.60 13.88
N GLN A 15 9.78 11.91 15.17
CA GLN A 15 9.57 10.93 16.25
C GLN A 15 8.24 11.11 16.99
N SER A 16 7.71 12.33 17.03
CA SER A 16 6.45 12.68 17.68
C SER A 16 5.94 14.03 17.18
N GLY A 17 4.73 14.43 17.60
CA GLY A 17 4.09 15.68 17.19
C GLY A 17 3.21 15.52 15.94
N THR A 18 2.80 16.66 15.38
CA THR A 18 1.92 16.70 14.20
C THR A 18 2.38 17.78 13.22
N ILE A 19 2.54 17.41 11.96
CA ILE A 19 2.79 18.33 10.84
C ILE A 19 1.57 18.30 9.91
N VAL A 20 1.06 19.48 9.56
CA VAL A 20 -0.04 19.62 8.59
C VAL A 20 0.43 20.48 7.42
N VAL A 21 0.43 19.88 6.23
CA VAL A 21 0.77 20.53 4.96
C VAL A 21 -0.51 20.88 4.21
N GLN A 22 -0.76 22.18 4.06
CA GLN A 22 -1.90 22.72 3.32
C GLN A 22 -1.51 22.94 1.85
N GLY A 23 -1.17 21.86 1.13
CA GLY A 23 -0.70 21.89 -0.26
C GLY A 23 0.04 20.61 -0.66
N ASN A 24 0.70 20.64 -1.82
CA ASN A 24 1.56 19.56 -2.29
C ASN A 24 2.91 19.57 -1.56
N ILE A 25 3.58 18.44 -1.50
CA ILE A 25 4.93 18.29 -0.92
C ILE A 25 5.89 17.62 -1.90
N GLY A 26 7.16 17.98 -1.83
CA GLY A 26 8.21 17.35 -2.62
C GLY A 26 8.62 15.97 -2.11
N ARG A 27 9.79 15.52 -2.57
CA ARG A 27 10.28 14.15 -2.38
C ARG A 27 10.64 13.86 -0.92
N HIS A 28 10.64 12.58 -0.55
CA HIS A 28 11.12 12.09 0.75
C HIS A 28 10.34 12.60 1.98
N ALA A 29 9.12 13.09 1.81
CA ALA A 29 8.29 13.48 2.95
C ALA A 29 8.06 12.27 3.89
N GLY A 30 8.29 12.44 5.18
CA GLY A 30 8.16 11.35 6.17
C GLY A 30 9.18 10.22 6.04
N GLU A 31 10.28 10.41 5.31
CA GLU A 31 11.37 9.42 5.23
C GLU A 31 11.84 9.02 6.64
N GLN A 32 11.96 7.71 6.88
CA GLN A 32 12.43 7.15 8.15
C GLN A 32 11.71 7.69 9.41
N MET A 33 10.47 8.19 9.25
CA MET A 33 9.64 8.64 10.36
C MET A 33 9.45 7.51 11.37
N ARG A 34 9.60 7.81 12.65
CA ARG A 34 9.53 6.86 13.78
C ARG A 34 8.25 7.00 14.59
N GLY A 35 7.60 8.16 14.53
CA GLY A 35 6.35 8.43 15.23
C GLY A 35 5.81 9.83 14.96
N GLY A 36 4.60 10.12 15.46
CA GLY A 36 3.87 11.36 15.19
C GLY A 36 2.90 11.24 14.01
N ASN A 37 2.36 12.38 13.58
CA ASN A 37 1.36 12.47 12.51
C ASN A 37 1.81 13.44 11.41
N LEU A 38 1.75 13.01 10.14
CA LEU A 38 1.99 13.87 8.98
C LEU A 38 0.75 13.87 8.09
N LEU A 39 0.10 15.04 8.00
CA LEU A 39 -1.12 15.24 7.22
C LEU A 39 -0.84 16.11 6.01
N ILE A 40 -0.93 15.57 4.80
CA ILE A 40 -0.68 16.27 3.54
C ILE A 40 -2.00 16.42 2.79
N LYS A 41 -2.49 17.67 2.66
CA LYS A 41 -3.76 17.98 2.00
C LYS A 41 -3.69 17.92 0.48
N GLY A 42 -2.51 18.02 -0.13
CA GLY A 42 -2.28 17.82 -1.56
C GLY A 42 -1.63 16.48 -1.87
N SER A 43 -0.83 16.45 -2.94
CA SER A 43 -0.07 15.29 -3.39
C SER A 43 1.37 15.31 -2.86
N ALA A 44 2.01 14.14 -2.80
CA ALA A 44 3.40 13.96 -2.45
C ALA A 44 4.21 13.45 -3.66
N ALA A 45 5.44 13.94 -3.82
CA ALA A 45 6.35 13.42 -4.83
C ALA A 45 6.99 12.08 -4.39
N ASP A 46 8.04 11.67 -5.11
CA ASP A 46 8.66 10.35 -4.94
C ASP A 46 9.15 10.11 -3.51
N TRP A 47 9.26 8.83 -3.15
CA TRP A 47 9.87 8.38 -1.90
C TRP A 47 9.16 8.85 -0.63
N LEU A 48 7.88 9.22 -0.72
CA LEU A 48 7.01 9.44 0.44
C LEU A 48 7.14 8.27 1.42
N ALA A 49 7.43 8.54 2.69
CA ALA A 49 7.48 7.55 3.77
C ALA A 49 8.45 6.37 3.54
N CYS A 50 9.46 6.53 2.69
CA CYS A 50 10.45 5.48 2.48
C CYS A 50 11.20 5.17 3.79
N GLY A 51 11.39 3.87 4.06
CA GLY A 51 12.05 3.42 5.29
C GLY A 51 11.32 3.77 6.60
N MET A 52 10.05 4.16 6.57
CA MET A 52 9.26 4.52 7.77
C MET A 52 9.27 3.39 8.82
N GLN A 53 9.40 3.76 10.10
CA GLN A 53 9.53 2.84 11.22
C GLN A 53 8.31 2.90 12.16
N GLY A 54 7.58 4.02 12.17
CA GLY A 54 6.39 4.23 12.98
C GLY A 54 5.75 5.60 12.71
N GLY A 55 4.56 5.82 13.27
CA GLY A 55 3.74 7.01 13.06
C GLY A 55 2.64 6.82 12.03
N ASP A 56 1.95 7.91 11.72
CA ASP A 56 0.79 7.94 10.86
C ASP A 56 0.92 9.03 9.79
N ILE A 57 0.83 8.64 8.51
CA ILE A 57 0.91 9.55 7.37
C ILE A 57 -0.40 9.46 6.58
N HIS A 58 -1.01 10.61 6.30
CA HIS A 58 -2.22 10.72 5.49
C HIS A 58 -1.99 11.71 4.35
N VAL A 59 -2.19 11.26 3.11
CA VAL A 59 -2.08 12.07 1.90
C VAL A 59 -3.44 12.10 1.20
N PHE A 60 -4.05 13.28 1.10
CA PHE A 60 -5.36 13.41 0.47
C PHE A 60 -5.32 13.45 -1.06
N GLY A 61 -4.18 13.76 -1.66
CA GLY A 61 -3.92 13.64 -3.09
C GLY A 61 -3.22 12.32 -3.45
N ASP A 62 -2.39 12.40 -4.48
CA ASP A 62 -1.60 11.28 -5.02
C ASP A 62 -0.22 11.19 -4.35
N ALA A 63 0.44 10.04 -4.49
CA ALA A 63 1.87 9.90 -4.26
C ALA A 63 2.57 9.43 -5.54
N ALA A 64 3.78 9.92 -5.79
CA ALA A 64 4.54 9.47 -6.97
C ALA A 64 5.24 8.11 -6.71
N ASP A 65 6.38 7.87 -7.34
CA ASP A 65 7.01 6.55 -7.31
C ASP A 65 7.65 6.23 -5.96
N ASN A 66 7.79 4.93 -5.66
CA ASN A 66 8.47 4.40 -4.48
C ASN A 66 7.88 4.86 -3.12
N ALA A 67 6.61 5.25 -3.08
CA ALA A 67 5.94 5.56 -1.82
C ALA A 67 5.98 4.34 -0.90
N VAL A 68 6.39 4.52 0.36
CA VAL A 68 6.49 3.46 1.39
C VAL A 68 7.51 2.36 1.02
N GLY A 69 8.38 2.63 0.05
CA GLY A 69 9.39 1.70 -0.43
C GLY A 69 10.68 1.67 0.39
N SER A 70 11.67 0.93 -0.10
CA SER A 70 13.05 0.92 0.39
C SER A 70 13.94 1.85 -0.40
N LEU A 71 14.80 2.60 0.29
CA LEU A 71 15.86 3.35 -0.38
C LEU A 71 16.79 2.42 -1.17
N PRO A 72 17.46 2.92 -2.23
CA PRO A 72 18.44 2.14 -2.95
C PRO A 72 19.53 1.57 -2.02
N GLY A 73 19.75 0.26 -2.08
CA GLY A 73 20.72 -0.45 -1.24
C GLY A 73 20.18 -0.95 0.11
N ASP A 74 19.00 -0.49 0.55
CA ASP A 74 18.44 -0.92 1.82
C ASP A 74 17.83 -2.33 1.75
N ARG A 75 17.96 -3.05 2.86
CA ARG A 75 17.43 -4.41 3.01
C ARG A 75 15.91 -4.44 3.24
N HIS A 76 15.33 -3.33 3.68
CA HIS A 76 13.92 -3.23 4.04
C HIS A 76 13.39 -1.84 3.66
N GLY A 77 12.13 -1.75 3.27
CA GLY A 77 11.37 -0.50 3.15
C GLY A 77 10.76 -0.12 4.49
N MET A 78 9.45 0.15 4.51
CA MET A 78 8.75 0.42 5.76
C MET A 78 8.82 -0.76 6.74
N THR A 79 9.20 -0.50 7.99
CA THR A 79 9.27 -1.48 9.10
C THR A 79 8.26 -1.23 10.21
N GLY A 80 7.38 -0.25 10.04
CA GLY A 80 6.25 0.02 10.95
C GLY A 80 5.57 1.34 10.61
N GLY A 81 4.42 1.59 11.25
CA GLY A 81 3.57 2.74 10.98
C GLY A 81 2.46 2.46 9.97
N ARG A 82 1.72 3.51 9.64
CA ARG A 82 0.58 3.47 8.72
C ARG A 82 0.65 4.64 7.75
N VAL A 83 0.42 4.33 6.47
CA VAL A 83 0.34 5.32 5.40
C VAL A 83 -0.98 5.15 4.66
N ILE A 84 -1.78 6.21 4.63
CA ILE A 84 -3.07 6.28 3.94
C ILE A 84 -2.96 7.30 2.81
N ILE A 85 -3.15 6.85 1.57
CA ILE A 85 -3.13 7.70 0.38
C ILE A 85 -4.51 7.61 -0.26
N HIS A 86 -5.23 8.74 -0.30
CA HIS A 86 -6.58 8.78 -0.83
C HIS A 86 -6.60 8.75 -2.36
N GLY A 87 -5.57 9.29 -3.01
CA GLY A 87 -5.37 9.25 -4.46
C GLY A 87 -4.64 8.00 -4.94
N SER A 88 -3.99 8.13 -6.09
CA SER A 88 -3.21 7.08 -6.73
C SER A 88 -1.75 7.09 -6.27
N VAL A 89 -1.05 5.97 -6.48
CA VAL A 89 0.39 5.85 -6.26
C VAL A 89 1.14 5.47 -7.53
N GLY A 90 2.40 5.90 -7.62
CA GLY A 90 3.32 5.50 -8.67
C GLY A 90 3.82 4.07 -8.53
N SER A 91 4.84 3.75 -9.33
CA SER A 91 5.48 2.43 -9.38
C SER A 91 6.24 2.11 -8.10
N LEU A 92 6.46 0.82 -7.84
CA LEU A 92 7.29 0.31 -6.74
C LEU A 92 6.83 0.72 -5.33
N SER A 93 5.57 1.13 -5.19
CA SER A 93 5.02 1.50 -3.89
C SER A 93 4.97 0.30 -2.95
N GLY A 94 5.38 0.47 -1.69
CA GLY A 94 5.52 -0.62 -0.71
C GLY A 94 6.66 -1.60 -1.02
N SER A 95 7.64 -1.24 -1.86
CA SER A 95 8.79 -2.11 -2.14
C SER A 95 9.56 -2.48 -0.87
N ARG A 96 9.86 -3.78 -0.72
CA ARG A 96 10.53 -4.37 0.46
C ARG A 96 9.91 -4.01 1.81
N MET A 97 8.65 -3.59 1.85
CA MET A 97 7.95 -3.33 3.10
C MET A 97 7.96 -4.60 3.96
N ARG A 98 8.30 -4.44 5.23
CA ARG A 98 8.50 -5.54 6.19
C ARG A 98 7.40 -5.58 7.25
N ARG A 99 6.82 -4.43 7.58
CA ARG A 99 5.69 -4.30 8.52
C ARG A 99 4.95 -2.99 8.24
N GLY A 100 3.82 -2.84 8.91
CA GLY A 100 2.98 -1.64 8.84
C GLY A 100 1.85 -1.83 7.83
N PHE A 101 1.22 -0.72 7.48
CA PHE A 101 -0.01 -0.72 6.69
C PHE A 101 0.01 0.38 5.62
N LEU A 102 -0.29 0.03 4.37
CA LEU A 102 -0.44 0.96 3.26
C LEU A 102 -1.84 0.83 2.65
N ALA A 103 -2.63 1.89 2.64
CA ALA A 103 -3.91 1.96 1.93
C ALA A 103 -3.84 2.96 0.78
N ILE A 104 -4.28 2.54 -0.41
CA ILE A 104 -4.28 3.33 -1.64
C ILE A 104 -5.72 3.42 -2.16
N GLY A 105 -6.28 4.62 -2.17
CA GLY A 105 -7.67 4.88 -2.57
C GLY A 105 -7.87 4.85 -4.08
N GLY A 106 -6.86 5.28 -4.83
CA GLY A 106 -6.84 5.30 -6.29
C GLY A 106 -6.09 4.12 -6.90
N ASN A 107 -5.49 4.35 -8.06
CA ASN A 107 -4.73 3.34 -8.80
C ASN A 107 -3.34 3.14 -8.20
N ALA A 108 -2.74 1.98 -8.45
CA ALA A 108 -1.36 1.71 -8.08
C ALA A 108 -0.53 1.42 -9.33
N GLY A 109 0.69 1.94 -9.37
CA GLY A 109 1.63 1.72 -10.48
C GLY A 109 2.17 0.30 -10.55
N GLU A 110 3.12 0.12 -11.47
CA GLU A 110 3.79 -1.17 -11.69
C GLU A 110 4.54 -1.65 -10.44
N ALA A 111 4.54 -2.96 -10.23
CA ALA A 111 5.33 -3.64 -9.20
C ALA A 111 5.07 -3.11 -7.78
N THR A 112 3.82 -2.74 -7.48
CA THR A 112 3.40 -2.45 -6.11
C THR A 112 3.62 -3.68 -5.22
N GLY A 113 4.30 -3.50 -4.08
CA GLY A 113 4.72 -4.59 -3.22
C GLY A 113 5.88 -5.43 -3.76
N PHE A 114 6.72 -4.86 -4.64
CA PHE A 114 7.93 -5.52 -5.12
C PHE A 114 8.81 -6.00 -3.96
N GLU A 115 9.17 -7.29 -3.96
CA GLU A 115 9.93 -7.93 -2.89
C GLU A 115 9.34 -7.73 -1.47
N LEU A 116 8.01 -7.63 -1.35
CA LEU A 116 7.33 -7.45 -0.05
C LEU A 116 7.78 -8.53 0.96
N LEU A 117 8.29 -8.11 2.11
CA LEU A 117 8.86 -9.00 3.13
C LEU A 117 7.82 -9.41 4.18
N ALA A 118 6.88 -8.50 4.48
CA ALA A 118 5.65 -8.70 5.25
C ALA A 118 4.88 -7.35 5.36
N GLY A 119 3.68 -7.37 5.93
CA GLY A 119 2.82 -6.19 6.08
C GLY A 119 1.54 -6.33 5.25
N THR A 120 0.75 -5.25 5.22
CA THR A 120 -0.53 -5.23 4.51
C THR A 120 -0.59 -4.03 3.56
N ILE A 121 -0.92 -4.30 2.29
CA ILE A 121 -1.18 -3.28 1.27
C ILE A 121 -2.62 -3.45 0.79
N VAL A 122 -3.39 -2.37 0.77
CA VAL A 122 -4.77 -2.34 0.24
C VAL A 122 -4.82 -1.39 -0.93
N ILE A 123 -5.34 -1.85 -2.07
CA ILE A 123 -5.51 -1.06 -3.29
C ILE A 123 -7.00 -1.06 -3.65
N ALA A 124 -7.63 0.11 -3.58
CA ALA A 124 -9.04 0.28 -3.89
C ALA A 124 -9.31 0.59 -5.37
N GLY A 125 -8.36 1.21 -6.09
CA GLY A 125 -8.44 1.39 -7.54
C GLY A 125 -7.78 0.26 -8.33
N LYS A 126 -7.31 0.57 -9.54
CA LYS A 126 -6.70 -0.41 -10.45
C LYS A 126 -5.22 -0.66 -10.10
N PRO A 127 -4.81 -1.90 -9.81
CA PRO A 127 -3.40 -2.24 -9.64
C PRO A 127 -2.66 -2.35 -10.99
N GLY A 128 -1.39 -1.95 -10.99
CA GLY A 128 -0.48 -2.10 -12.13
C GLY A 128 0.05 -3.52 -12.31
N PRO A 129 0.76 -3.79 -13.41
CA PRO A 129 1.39 -5.09 -13.65
C PRO A 129 2.39 -5.46 -12.54
N HIS A 130 2.69 -6.75 -12.42
CA HIS A 130 3.72 -7.26 -11.51
C HIS A 130 3.47 -7.01 -10.01
N THR A 131 2.21 -6.83 -9.60
CA THR A 131 1.85 -6.62 -8.19
C THR A 131 2.29 -7.81 -7.33
N GLY A 132 3.06 -7.55 -6.28
CA GLY A 132 3.59 -8.59 -5.39
C GLY A 132 4.74 -9.42 -5.96
N LEU A 133 5.33 -9.03 -7.09
CA LEU A 133 6.49 -9.74 -7.66
C LEU A 133 7.62 -9.87 -6.63
N GLY A 134 8.09 -11.10 -6.40
CA GLY A 134 9.13 -11.40 -5.41
C GLY A 134 8.68 -11.34 -3.94
N MET A 135 7.37 -11.24 -3.65
CA MET A 135 6.89 -11.18 -2.25
C MET A 135 7.22 -12.47 -1.48
N ARG A 136 7.72 -12.31 -0.25
CA ARG A 136 8.04 -13.41 0.67
C ARG A 136 6.87 -13.75 1.59
N ARG A 137 6.22 -12.73 2.16
CA ARG A 137 5.07 -12.80 3.08
C ARG A 137 4.25 -11.51 2.97
N GLY A 138 3.16 -11.44 3.71
CA GLY A 138 2.26 -10.29 3.78
C GLY A 138 1.07 -10.46 2.86
N SER A 139 0.15 -9.52 2.96
CA SER A 139 -1.15 -9.57 2.27
C SER A 139 -1.32 -8.34 1.40
N ILE A 140 -1.61 -8.53 0.12
CA ILE A 140 -2.03 -7.47 -0.79
C ILE A 140 -3.51 -7.67 -1.10
N VAL A 141 -4.35 -6.68 -0.80
CA VAL A 141 -5.80 -6.76 -1.01
C VAL A 141 -6.21 -5.83 -2.15
N LEU A 142 -6.77 -6.42 -3.20
CA LEU A 142 -7.22 -5.73 -4.41
C LEU A 142 -8.74 -5.59 -4.37
N SER A 143 -9.23 -4.51 -3.76
CA SER A 143 -10.63 -4.40 -3.35
C SER A 143 -11.60 -4.07 -4.50
N SER A 144 -11.10 -3.65 -5.66
CA SER A 144 -11.90 -3.47 -6.90
C SER A 144 -11.58 -4.47 -7.99
N THR A 145 -10.60 -5.36 -7.79
CA THR A 145 -10.23 -6.38 -8.78
C THR A 145 -11.12 -7.60 -8.62
N ILE A 146 -11.91 -7.88 -9.67
CA ILE A 146 -12.86 -8.99 -9.69
C ILE A 146 -12.25 -10.19 -10.40
N THR A 147 -12.10 -11.29 -9.67
CA THR A 147 -11.76 -12.60 -10.20
C THR A 147 -12.97 -13.23 -10.86
N ARG A 148 -12.77 -13.75 -12.06
CA ARG A 148 -13.69 -14.65 -12.76
C ARG A 148 -12.96 -15.94 -13.10
N ARG A 149 -13.60 -17.08 -12.81
CA ARG A 149 -13.00 -18.40 -13.02
C ARG A 149 -12.48 -18.53 -14.45
N GLY A 150 -11.22 -18.94 -14.60
CA GLY A 150 -10.56 -19.15 -15.90
C GLY A 150 -10.06 -17.87 -16.59
N ARG A 151 -10.18 -16.68 -15.99
CA ARG A 151 -9.56 -15.45 -16.53
C ARG A 151 -8.29 -15.10 -15.77
N LYS A 152 -7.22 -14.88 -16.54
CA LYS A 152 -5.98 -14.28 -16.01
C LYS A 152 -6.24 -12.87 -15.51
N ILE A 153 -5.60 -12.51 -14.40
CA ILE A 153 -5.60 -11.16 -13.83
C ILE A 153 -4.25 -10.53 -14.18
N PRO A 154 -4.18 -9.57 -15.12
CA PRO A 154 -2.90 -9.10 -15.66
C PRO A 154 -1.95 -8.48 -14.63
N CYS A 155 -2.47 -7.97 -13.51
CA CYS A 155 -1.64 -7.41 -12.44
C CYS A 155 -0.90 -8.47 -11.62
N ILE A 156 -1.40 -9.71 -11.57
CA ILE A 156 -0.83 -10.79 -10.78
C ILE A 156 0.22 -11.54 -11.62
N PRO A 157 1.48 -11.64 -11.15
CA PRO A 157 2.52 -12.38 -11.86
C PRO A 157 2.14 -13.85 -12.11
N PRO A 158 2.65 -14.49 -13.18
CA PRO A 158 2.42 -15.91 -13.46
C PRO A 158 3.02 -16.85 -12.41
N THR A 159 3.85 -16.33 -11.51
CA THR A 159 4.46 -17.06 -10.40
C THR A 159 3.55 -17.16 -9.18
N PHE A 160 2.31 -16.66 -9.25
CA PHE A 160 1.28 -16.90 -8.24
C PHE A 160 0.39 -18.07 -8.64
N THR A 161 0.00 -18.86 -7.64
CA THR A 161 -0.91 -19.99 -7.80
C THR A 161 -2.29 -19.65 -7.25
N GLU A 162 -3.34 -20.05 -7.94
CA GLU A 162 -4.72 -19.96 -7.44
C GLU A 162 -4.87 -20.78 -6.15
N GLY A 163 -5.32 -20.13 -5.07
CA GLY A 163 -5.67 -20.74 -3.81
C GLY A 163 -7.19 -20.92 -3.66
N ALA A 164 -7.66 -20.92 -2.41
CA ALA A 164 -9.08 -21.11 -2.10
C ALA A 164 -9.93 -19.88 -2.45
N ILE A 165 -11.20 -20.14 -2.81
CA ILE A 165 -12.28 -19.15 -2.79
C ILE A 165 -13.05 -19.34 -1.50
N TRP A 166 -13.07 -18.33 -0.64
CA TRP A 166 -13.71 -18.44 0.67
C TRP A 166 -14.09 -17.07 1.24
N ARG A 167 -14.63 -17.02 2.46
CA ARG A 167 -14.96 -15.79 3.19
C ARG A 167 -14.00 -15.63 4.36
N PRO A 168 -12.84 -14.97 4.18
CA PRO A 168 -11.86 -14.85 5.25
C PRO A 168 -12.38 -13.96 6.38
N PRO A 169 -12.44 -14.43 7.64
CA PRO A 169 -12.96 -13.64 8.75
C PRO A 169 -12.21 -12.32 8.97
N PHE A 170 -10.90 -12.29 8.65
CA PHE A 170 -10.08 -11.09 8.80
C PHE A 170 -10.47 -9.94 7.86
N MET A 171 -11.20 -10.20 6.76
CA MET A 171 -11.61 -9.14 5.84
C MET A 171 -12.58 -8.15 6.49
N GLY A 172 -13.52 -8.63 7.32
CA GLY A 172 -14.40 -7.75 8.09
C GLY A 172 -13.66 -6.96 9.19
N LEU A 173 -12.56 -7.50 9.72
CA LEU A 173 -11.69 -6.76 10.64
C LEU A 173 -10.89 -5.68 9.89
N LEU A 174 -10.40 -6.01 8.69
CA LEU A 174 -9.68 -5.09 7.81
C LEU A 174 -10.56 -3.92 7.39
N GLU A 175 -11.82 -4.16 7.05
CA GLU A 175 -12.82 -3.10 6.77
C GLU A 175 -12.95 -2.12 7.94
N LYS A 176 -13.23 -2.63 9.14
CA LYS A 176 -13.37 -1.81 10.35
C LYS A 176 -12.11 -1.00 10.61
N GLN A 177 -10.95 -1.62 10.42
CA GLN A 177 -9.66 -0.97 10.58
C GLN A 177 -9.46 0.16 9.56
N LEU A 178 -9.78 -0.06 8.28
CA LEU A 178 -9.72 0.98 7.24
C LEU A 178 -10.66 2.15 7.52
N LEU A 179 -11.89 1.88 7.97
CA LEU A 179 -12.84 2.92 8.36
C LEU A 179 -12.33 3.75 9.55
N ASN A 180 -11.75 3.10 10.56
CA ASN A 180 -11.09 3.78 11.68
C ASN A 180 -9.89 4.62 11.22
N PHE A 181 -9.24 4.24 10.12
CA PHE A 181 -8.15 4.98 9.50
C PHE A 181 -8.65 6.10 8.58
N SER A 182 -9.93 6.48 8.65
CA SER A 182 -10.55 7.49 7.79
C SER A 182 -10.31 7.23 6.29
N PHE A 183 -10.31 5.96 5.87
CA PHE A 183 -10.15 5.56 4.48
C PHE A 183 -11.51 5.25 3.83
N PRO A 184 -12.18 6.24 3.19
CA PRO A 184 -13.57 6.11 2.73
C PRO A 184 -13.72 5.10 1.59
N ALA A 185 -12.68 4.85 0.80
CA ALA A 185 -12.72 3.89 -0.31
C ALA A 185 -13.04 2.45 0.14
N ALA A 186 -12.87 2.14 1.43
CA ALA A 186 -13.29 0.86 2.00
C ALA A 186 -14.82 0.65 1.91
N GLN A 187 -15.64 1.70 1.94
CA GLN A 187 -17.11 1.57 1.93
C GLN A 187 -17.66 0.97 0.62
N ASN A 188 -16.88 1.03 -0.46
CA ASN A 188 -17.30 0.57 -1.79
C ASN A 188 -16.98 -0.91 -2.06
N THR A 189 -16.54 -1.66 -1.06
CA THR A 189 -16.06 -3.04 -1.20
C THR A 189 -16.94 -4.00 -0.38
N ALA A 190 -17.33 -5.12 -0.96
CA ALA A 190 -18.04 -6.19 -0.25
C ALA A 190 -17.08 -7.06 0.59
N TRP A 191 -16.56 -6.52 1.70
CA TRP A 191 -15.50 -7.16 2.51
C TRP A 191 -15.89 -8.54 3.06
N THR A 192 -17.15 -8.74 3.40
CA THR A 192 -17.67 -10.02 3.92
C THR A 192 -18.08 -11.01 2.82
N GLY A 193 -17.84 -10.65 1.55
CA GLY A 193 -18.11 -11.48 0.38
C GLY A 193 -17.10 -12.61 0.17
N LEU A 194 -17.19 -13.24 -1.00
CA LEU A 194 -16.22 -14.26 -1.42
C LEU A 194 -14.96 -13.60 -1.96
N TRP A 195 -13.81 -14.09 -1.51
CA TRP A 195 -12.50 -13.68 -1.96
C TRP A 195 -11.75 -14.86 -2.55
N GLN A 196 -11.11 -14.64 -3.69
CA GLN A 196 -10.10 -15.53 -4.24
C GLN A 196 -8.75 -15.16 -3.62
N GLN A 197 -8.13 -16.14 -2.97
CA GLN A 197 -6.76 -16.05 -2.47
C GLN A 197 -5.79 -16.56 -3.53
N TRP A 198 -4.68 -15.86 -3.71
CA TRP A 198 -3.58 -16.26 -4.57
C TRP A 198 -2.34 -16.41 -3.71
N HIS A 199 -1.63 -17.53 -3.84
CA HIS A 199 -0.39 -17.77 -3.08
C HIS A 199 0.82 -17.45 -3.95
N GLY A 200 1.77 -16.74 -3.37
CA GLY A 200 3.00 -16.39 -4.06
C GLY A 200 3.93 -15.54 -3.20
N ASP A 201 5.09 -15.15 -3.71
CA ASP A 201 5.62 -15.56 -5.00
C ASP A 201 6.21 -16.99 -4.91
N THR A 202 5.96 -17.86 -5.89
CA THR A 202 6.57 -19.22 -5.95
C THR A 202 8.08 -19.18 -6.00
N LEU A 203 8.68 -18.12 -6.54
CA LEU A 203 10.13 -17.92 -6.54
C LEU A 203 10.68 -17.50 -5.17
N ALA A 204 9.81 -17.12 -4.22
CA ALA A 204 10.17 -16.61 -2.90
C ALA A 204 9.54 -17.40 -1.73
N GLY A 205 9.02 -18.60 -2.02
CA GLY A 205 8.56 -19.57 -1.02
C GLY A 205 7.06 -19.57 -0.69
N CYS A 206 6.20 -18.92 -1.49
CA CYS A 206 4.73 -19.03 -1.42
C CYS A 206 4.06 -18.72 -0.07
N ARG A 207 4.64 -17.83 0.74
CA ARG A 207 4.03 -17.43 2.03
C ARG A 207 3.35 -16.06 2.02
N GLY A 208 3.37 -15.38 0.87
CA GLY A 208 2.59 -14.18 0.63
C GLY A 208 1.23 -14.51 0.02
N GLU A 209 0.33 -13.54 0.09
CA GLU A 209 -0.99 -13.67 -0.49
C GLU A 209 -1.46 -12.40 -1.20
N ILE A 210 -2.16 -12.59 -2.31
CA ILE A 210 -2.97 -11.56 -2.94
C ILE A 210 -4.45 -11.97 -2.80
N MET A 211 -5.30 -11.03 -2.42
CA MET A 211 -6.73 -11.23 -2.25
C MET A 211 -7.50 -10.41 -3.28
N THR A 212 -8.41 -11.06 -3.98
CA THR A 212 -9.25 -10.45 -5.04
C THR A 212 -10.71 -10.79 -4.80
N LEU A 213 -11.62 -9.87 -5.10
CA LEU A 213 -13.05 -10.12 -4.95
C LEU A 213 -13.55 -11.15 -5.97
N VAL A 214 -14.46 -12.01 -5.57
CA VAL A 214 -15.21 -12.86 -6.49
C VAL A 214 -16.61 -12.28 -6.63
N LYS A 215 -17.01 -11.95 -7.86
CA LYS A 215 -18.40 -11.56 -8.12
C LYS A 215 -19.25 -12.82 -8.18
N THR A 216 -20.17 -12.95 -7.23
CA THR A 216 -21.30 -13.89 -7.29
C THR A 216 -22.20 -13.58 -8.47
#